data_AF-A0A7J3TFW7-F1
#
_entry.id   AF-A0A7J3TFW7-F1
#
_cell.length_a   1.000
_cell.length_b   1.000
_cell.length_c   1.000
_cell.angle_alpha   90.00
_cell.angle_beta   90.00
_cell.angle_gamma   90.00
#
_symmetry.space_group_name_H-M   'P 1'
#
loop_
_entity.id
_entity.type
_entity.pdbx_description
1 polymer ?
#
loop_
_entity_poly.entity_id
_entity_poly.type
_entity_poly.pdbx_seq_one_letter_code
_entity_poly.pdbx_strand_id
1 'polypeptide(L)'
;MSLFLVLVSTAILVALFHMIAPDHWVPLLIISKTRNYTWKSKYATAVLLGLGHSGSSFLVAVLALFVGVVVLKSSVNILTDISILLMFIIAAYFIINGLREARESNDELMSRSALAVSAFPDLAFLPIFIAASGLGRTDTEYITVIFIAVTTLTLTAVVWLTSSLPGTDRLKNMPGRYTDYLIGLILVVTGVLIYLGL
;
A
#
# COMPACT_ATOMS: atom_id res chain seq x y z
N MET A 1 12.33 -4.02 -23.01
CA MET A 1 10.96 -4.10 -22.49
C MET A 1 10.29 -2.75 -22.77
N SER A 2 9.02 -2.69 -23.20
CA SER A 2 8.36 -1.39 -23.38
C SER A 2 8.12 -0.73 -22.02
N LEU A 3 8.12 0.60 -21.95
CA LEU A 3 7.89 1.36 -20.70
C LEU A 3 6.55 0.98 -20.05
N PHE A 4 5.52 0.70 -20.86
CA PHE A 4 4.25 0.16 -20.39
C PHE A 4 4.42 -1.15 -19.60
N LEU A 5 5.16 -2.12 -20.14
CA LEU A 5 5.37 -3.42 -19.49
C LEU A 5 6.17 -3.29 -18.17
N VAL A 6 7.11 -2.34 -18.14
CA VAL A 6 7.82 -1.98 -16.90
C VAL A 6 6.80 -1.51 -15.87
N LEU A 7 6.05 -0.44 -16.16
CA LEU A 7 5.13 0.16 -15.19
C LEU A 7 4.01 -0.79 -14.74
N VAL A 8 3.51 -1.66 -15.62
CA VAL A 8 2.56 -2.71 -15.23
C VAL A 8 3.22 -3.72 -14.27
N SER A 9 4.43 -4.17 -14.58
CA SER A 9 5.16 -5.12 -13.72
C SER A 9 5.47 -4.50 -12.36
N THR A 10 5.95 -3.26 -12.34
CA THR A 10 6.14 -2.46 -11.13
C THR A 10 4.84 -2.35 -10.34
N ALA A 11 3.72 -1.94 -10.97
CA ALA A 11 2.43 -1.80 -10.29
C ALA A 11 1.96 -3.11 -9.64
N ILE A 12 2.14 -4.24 -10.33
CA ILE A 12 1.80 -5.56 -9.80
C ILE A 12 2.68 -5.90 -8.60
N LEU A 13 4.00 -5.76 -8.72
CA LEU A 13 4.95 -6.08 -7.65
C LEU A 13 4.71 -5.21 -6.42
N VAL A 14 4.49 -3.92 -6.61
CA VAL A 14 4.21 -2.97 -5.52
C VAL A 14 2.90 -3.32 -4.84
N ALA A 15 1.82 -3.53 -5.60
CA ALA A 15 0.53 -3.93 -5.05
C ALA A 15 0.62 -5.26 -4.27
N LEU A 16 1.39 -6.24 -4.76
CA LEU A 16 1.61 -7.53 -4.10
C LEU A 16 2.39 -7.36 -2.79
N PHE A 17 3.59 -6.77 -2.86
CA PHE A 17 4.47 -6.70 -1.70
C PHE A 17 3.92 -5.78 -0.63
N HIS A 18 3.40 -4.61 -0.99
CA HIS A 18 2.85 -3.66 -0.02
C HIS A 18 1.67 -4.25 0.75
N MET A 19 0.75 -4.95 0.08
CA MET A 19 -0.42 -5.55 0.73
C MET A 19 -0.13 -6.82 1.56
N ILE A 20 1.09 -7.36 1.50
CA ILE A 20 1.53 -8.40 2.43
C ILE A 20 1.82 -7.80 3.81
N ALA A 21 2.12 -6.49 3.89
CA ALA A 21 2.37 -5.84 5.15
C ALA A 21 1.16 -5.94 6.10
N PRO A 22 1.39 -6.20 7.41
CA PRO A 22 0.33 -6.54 8.35
C PRO A 22 -0.56 -5.38 8.76
N ASP A 23 -0.21 -4.15 8.42
CA ASP A 23 -0.94 -2.91 8.72
C ASP A 23 -2.35 -2.86 8.11
N HIS A 24 -2.61 -3.57 7.01
CA HIS A 24 -3.95 -3.64 6.41
C HIS A 24 -4.78 -4.82 6.90
N TRP A 25 -4.18 -6.02 7.01
CA TRP A 25 -4.94 -7.24 7.26
C TRP A 25 -5.00 -7.64 8.74
N VAL A 26 -4.00 -7.31 9.58
CA VAL A 26 -4.04 -7.65 11.02
C VAL A 26 -5.19 -6.95 11.74
N PRO A 27 -5.41 -5.63 11.57
CA PRO A 27 -6.56 -4.96 12.20
C PRO A 27 -7.90 -5.58 11.79
N LEU A 28 -8.04 -5.96 10.51
CA LEU A 28 -9.23 -6.64 10.01
C LEU A 28 -9.42 -8.01 10.68
N LEU A 29 -8.36 -8.79 10.87
CA LEU A 29 -8.47 -10.08 11.55
C LEU A 29 -8.88 -9.91 13.02
N ILE A 30 -8.27 -8.95 13.73
CA ILE A 30 -8.61 -8.64 15.13
C ILE A 30 -10.07 -8.22 15.25
N ILE A 31 -10.54 -7.29 14.42
CA ILE A 31 -11.93 -6.84 14.50
C ILE A 31 -12.91 -7.92 14.05
N SER A 32 -12.56 -8.72 13.03
CA SER A 32 -13.40 -9.83 12.57
C SER A 32 -13.60 -10.88 13.66
N LYS A 33 -12.57 -11.14 14.49
CA LYS A 33 -12.65 -12.05 15.63
C LYS A 33 -13.45 -11.44 16.78
N THR A 34 -13.16 -10.20 17.17
CA THR A 34 -13.85 -9.53 18.30
C THR A 34 -15.33 -9.26 18.00
N ARG A 35 -15.71 -9.07 16.74
CA ARG A 35 -17.10 -8.86 16.29
C ARG A 35 -17.77 -10.12 15.76
N ASN A 36 -17.15 -11.30 15.86
CA ASN A 36 -17.68 -12.57 15.36
C ASN A 36 -18.18 -12.51 13.90
N TYR A 37 -17.39 -11.92 13.00
CA TYR A 37 -17.75 -11.83 11.59
C TYR A 37 -17.93 -13.21 10.96
N THR A 38 -19.01 -13.35 10.19
CA THR A 38 -19.14 -14.48 9.26
C THR A 38 -18.03 -14.43 8.21
N TRP A 39 -17.75 -15.57 7.54
CA TRP A 39 -16.77 -15.60 6.45
C TRP A 39 -17.12 -14.59 5.34
N LYS A 40 -18.42 -14.44 5.02
CA LYS A 40 -18.91 -13.46 4.04
C LYS A 40 -18.58 -12.03 4.46
N SER A 41 -18.92 -11.66 5.70
CA SER A 41 -18.64 -10.31 6.22
C SER A 41 -17.14 -10.02 6.22
N LYS A 42 -16.31 -10.98 6.63
CA LYS A 42 -14.85 -10.83 6.66
C LYS A 42 -14.26 -10.53 5.29
N TYR A 43 -14.58 -11.34 4.27
CA TYR A 43 -14.02 -11.13 2.93
C TYR A 43 -14.66 -9.94 2.22
N ALA A 44 -15.93 -9.64 2.46
CA ALA A 44 -16.53 -8.40 1.96
C ALA A 44 -15.81 -7.17 2.53
N THR A 45 -15.50 -7.15 3.83
CA THR A 45 -14.71 -6.08 4.44
C THR A 45 -13.29 -6.03 3.88
N ALA A 46 -12.64 -7.17 3.62
CA ALA A 46 -11.32 -7.21 2.99
C ALA A 46 -11.34 -6.57 1.58
N VAL A 47 -12.34 -6.91 0.77
CA VAL A 47 -12.53 -6.33 -0.56
C VAL A 47 -12.78 -4.82 -0.47
N LEU A 48 -13.69 -4.40 0.41
CA LEU A 48 -13.99 -2.98 0.61
C LEU A 48 -12.76 -2.19 1.10
N LEU A 49 -11.94 -2.79 1.98
CA LEU A 49 -10.71 -2.18 2.46
C LEU A 49 -9.69 -2.05 1.32
N GLY A 50 -9.51 -3.10 0.52
CA GLY A 50 -8.58 -3.07 -0.63
C GLY A 50 -8.98 -2.03 -1.68
N LEU A 51 -10.28 -1.93 -1.99
CA LEU A 51 -10.82 -0.92 -2.90
C LEU A 51 -10.74 0.49 -2.31
N GLY A 52 -11.06 0.66 -1.03
CA GLY A 52 -10.99 1.96 -0.35
C GLY A 52 -9.56 2.48 -0.26
N HIS A 53 -8.63 1.61 0.11
CA HIS A 53 -7.19 1.90 0.16
C HIS A 53 -6.64 2.28 -1.22
N SER A 54 -6.70 1.37 -2.19
CA SER A 54 -6.13 1.64 -3.53
C SER A 54 -6.87 2.74 -4.29
N GLY A 55 -8.19 2.85 -4.11
CA GLY A 55 -8.99 3.92 -4.69
C GLY A 55 -8.62 5.28 -4.10
N SER A 56 -8.41 5.39 -2.79
CA SER A 56 -7.95 6.63 -2.19
C SER A 56 -6.52 6.98 -2.59
N SER A 57 -5.61 5.99 -2.73
CA SER A 57 -4.26 6.21 -3.26
C SER A 57 -4.27 6.74 -4.68
N PHE A 58 -5.14 6.20 -5.53
CA PHE A 58 -5.38 6.73 -6.87
C PHE A 58 -5.87 8.18 -6.84
N LEU A 59 -6.84 8.52 -5.97
CA LEU A 59 -7.32 9.91 -5.86
C LEU A 59 -6.23 10.88 -5.40
N VAL A 60 -5.38 10.47 -4.46
CA VAL A 60 -4.21 11.27 -4.04
C VAL A 60 -3.25 11.45 -5.21
N ALA A 61 -3.00 10.40 -6.01
CA ALA A 61 -2.12 10.47 -7.17
C ALA A 61 -2.65 11.39 -8.28
N VAL A 62 -3.96 11.33 -8.55
CA VAL A 62 -4.63 12.26 -9.48
C VAL A 62 -4.51 13.70 -9.00
N LEU A 63 -4.75 13.95 -7.70
CA LEU A 63 -4.65 15.28 -7.12
C LEU A 63 -3.22 15.82 -7.20
N ALA A 64 -2.23 14.99 -6.87
CA ALA A 64 -0.82 15.36 -6.96
C ALA A 64 -0.39 15.68 -8.39
N LEU A 65 -0.82 14.87 -9.37
CA LEU A 65 -0.57 15.12 -10.79
C LEU A 65 -1.24 16.42 -11.25
N PHE A 66 -2.50 16.64 -10.88
CA PHE A 66 -3.24 17.87 -11.21
C PHE A 66 -2.55 19.11 -10.65
N VAL A 67 -2.23 19.11 -9.35
CA VAL A 67 -1.53 20.23 -8.70
C VAL A 67 -0.16 20.43 -9.35
N GLY A 68 0.61 19.36 -9.56
CA GLY A 68 1.94 19.45 -10.15
C GLY A 68 1.94 20.00 -11.58
N VAL A 69 1.11 19.46 -12.46
CA VAL A 69 1.11 19.81 -13.89
C VAL A 69 0.29 21.06 -14.18
N VAL A 70 -0.91 21.18 -13.62
CA VAL A 70 -1.83 22.26 -13.96
C VAL A 70 -1.57 23.52 -13.12
N VAL A 71 -1.42 23.37 -11.80
CA VAL A 71 -1.27 24.52 -10.89
C VAL A 71 0.18 24.99 -10.86
N LEU A 72 1.12 24.07 -10.65
CA LEU A 72 2.55 24.38 -10.51
C LEU A 72 3.30 24.39 -11.84
N LYS A 73 2.67 23.97 -12.95
CA LYS A 73 3.28 23.91 -14.30
C LYS A 73 4.61 23.12 -14.32
N SER A 74 4.73 22.13 -13.44
CA SER A 74 5.91 21.27 -13.34
C SER A 74 5.87 20.16 -14.39
N SER A 75 7.05 19.67 -14.76
CA SER A 75 7.16 18.53 -15.69
C SER A 75 6.85 17.22 -14.97
N VAL A 76 6.33 16.24 -15.72
CA VAL A 76 6.05 14.88 -15.22
C VAL A 76 7.31 14.26 -14.60
N ASN A 77 8.48 14.43 -15.24
CA ASN A 77 9.74 13.89 -14.73
C ASN A 77 10.07 14.42 -13.33
N ILE A 78 9.94 15.74 -13.10
CA ILE A 78 10.18 16.34 -11.79
C ILE A 78 9.20 15.79 -10.74
N LEU A 79 7.92 15.63 -11.11
CA LEU A 79 6.92 15.07 -10.21
C LEU A 79 7.18 13.59 -9.89
N THR A 80 7.67 12.82 -10.87
CA THR A 80 8.13 11.44 -10.67
C THR A 80 9.31 11.40 -9.70
N ASP A 81 10.32 12.25 -9.87
CA ASP A 81 11.47 12.31 -8.96
C ASP A 81 11.06 12.69 -7.53
N ILE A 82 10.17 13.69 -7.39
CA ILE A 82 9.64 14.12 -6.08
C ILE A 82 8.85 12.99 -5.42
N SER A 83 8.03 12.25 -6.17
CA SER A 83 7.23 11.16 -5.60
C SER A 83 8.08 9.95 -5.22
N ILE A 84 9.14 9.64 -5.97
CA ILE A 84 10.15 8.64 -5.58
C ILE A 84 10.86 9.09 -4.28
N LEU A 85 11.29 10.35 -4.19
CA LEU A 85 11.93 10.89 -2.99
C LEU A 85 11.00 10.82 -1.78
N LEU A 86 9.74 11.20 -1.94
CA LEU A 86 8.73 11.15 -0.89
C LEU A 86 8.53 9.72 -0.37
N MET A 87 8.54 8.73 -1.26
CA MET A 87 8.45 7.34 -0.88
C MET A 87 9.65 6.87 -0.05
N PHE A 88 10.88 7.27 -0.41
CA PHE A 88 12.07 6.99 0.41
C PHE A 88 12.00 7.69 1.78
N ILE A 89 11.46 8.90 1.85
CA ILE A 89 11.25 9.61 3.13
C ILE A 89 10.28 8.83 4.02
N ILE A 90 9.16 8.34 3.47
CA ILE A 90 8.17 7.54 4.21
C ILE A 90 8.79 6.21 4.64
N ALA A 91 9.57 5.57 3.77
CA ALA A 91 10.27 4.34 4.11
C ALA A 91 11.23 4.54 5.30
N ALA A 92 12.01 5.63 5.28
CA ALA A 92 12.89 6.00 6.38
C ALA A 92 12.11 6.29 7.67
N TYR A 93 10.96 6.97 7.58
CA TYR A 93 10.08 7.21 8.71
C TYR A 93 9.66 5.91 9.39
N PHE A 94 9.17 4.91 8.64
CA PHE A 94 8.76 3.63 9.21
C PHE A 94 9.96 2.87 9.83
N ILE A 95 11.12 2.87 9.18
CA ILE A 95 12.32 2.23 9.76
C ILE A 95 12.71 2.91 11.07
N ILE A 96 12.68 4.24 11.14
CA ILE A 96 12.97 5.00 12.37
C ILE A 96 11.91 4.74 13.44
N ASN A 97 10.64 4.63 13.08
CA ASN A 97 9.56 4.33 14.02
C ASN A 97 9.75 2.94 14.65
N GLY A 98 10.07 1.93 13.84
CA GLY A 98 10.37 0.59 14.34
C GLY A 98 11.56 0.56 15.31
N LEU A 99 12.58 1.41 15.10
CA LEU A 99 13.71 1.58 16.03
C LEU A 99 13.28 2.22 17.36
N ARG A 100 12.34 3.16 17.33
CA ARG A 100 11.82 3.85 18.53
C ARG A 100 10.87 2.96 19.32
N GLU A 101 9.99 2.23 18.64
CA GLU A 101 9.00 1.34 19.26
C GLU A 101 9.67 0.11 19.91
N ALA A 102 10.86 -0.28 19.45
CA ALA A 102 11.71 -1.23 20.17
C ALA A 102 12.13 -0.74 21.58
N ARG A 103 11.94 0.56 21.87
CA ARG A 103 12.39 1.24 23.08
C ARG A 103 11.24 1.61 24.02
N GLU A 104 9.98 1.61 23.56
CA GLU A 104 8.80 1.98 24.34
C GLU A 104 7.69 0.94 24.17
N SER A 105 7.22 0.37 25.28
CA SER A 105 6.12 -0.61 25.30
C SER A 105 4.83 0.06 25.79
N ASN A 106 3.85 0.33 24.92
CA ASN A 106 2.46 0.53 25.34
C ASN A 106 1.45 0.36 24.18
N ASP A 107 0.50 -0.55 24.40
CA ASP A 107 -0.63 -0.93 23.54
C ASP A 107 -1.94 -0.54 24.25
N GLU A 108 -2.90 0.14 23.58
CA GLU A 108 -4.36 -0.09 23.83
C GLU A 108 -5.38 0.67 22.94
N LEU A 109 -5.03 1.71 22.19
CA LEU A 109 -6.03 2.60 21.54
C LEU A 109 -6.40 2.25 20.08
N MET A 110 -6.46 0.96 19.73
CA MET A 110 -6.26 0.52 18.34
C MET A 110 -7.44 -0.18 17.62
N SER A 111 -8.70 -0.22 18.10
CA SER A 111 -9.69 -1.14 17.49
C SER A 111 -10.72 -0.55 16.50
N ARG A 112 -11.06 0.75 16.58
CA ARG A 112 -12.01 1.41 15.64
C ARG A 112 -11.34 2.41 14.71
N SER A 113 -10.35 3.13 15.22
CA SER A 113 -9.42 3.96 14.47
C SER A 113 -8.57 3.12 13.52
N ALA A 114 -8.16 1.90 13.89
CA ALA A 114 -7.27 1.12 13.04
C ALA A 114 -7.86 0.70 11.71
N LEU A 115 -9.15 0.37 11.59
CA LEU A 115 -9.74 0.09 10.27
C LEU A 115 -9.77 1.33 9.37
N ALA A 116 -10.05 2.50 9.96
CA ALA A 116 -10.02 3.75 9.21
C ALA A 116 -8.59 4.11 8.81
N VAL A 117 -7.61 3.85 9.69
CA VAL A 117 -6.17 4.01 9.44
C VAL A 117 -5.67 3.03 8.37
N SER A 118 -6.09 1.77 8.39
CA SER A 118 -5.75 0.77 7.36
C SER A 118 -6.36 1.08 5.99
N ALA A 119 -7.33 2.00 5.92
CA ALA A 119 -7.89 2.50 4.67
C ALA A 119 -7.22 3.78 4.18
N PHE A 120 -6.25 4.35 4.93
CA PHE A 120 -5.54 5.54 4.48
C PHE A 120 -4.71 5.22 3.24
N PRO A 121 -4.71 6.14 2.25
CA PRO A 121 -3.97 5.95 1.03
C PRO A 121 -2.46 5.84 1.31
N ASP A 122 -1.84 4.79 0.78
CA ASP A 122 -0.39 4.78 0.61
C ASP A 122 0.03 5.72 -0.53
N LEU A 123 1.29 6.15 -0.50
CA LEU A 123 1.92 6.92 -1.58
C LEU A 123 2.75 6.04 -2.51
N ALA A 124 2.70 4.71 -2.38
CA ALA A 124 3.49 3.80 -3.20
C ALA A 124 3.03 3.78 -4.66
N PHE A 125 1.73 4.01 -4.91
CA PHE A 125 1.19 4.13 -6.27
C PHE A 125 1.55 5.45 -6.97
N LEU A 126 1.83 6.51 -6.21
CA LEU A 126 2.03 7.87 -6.71
C LEU A 126 3.09 7.97 -7.83
N PRO A 127 4.34 7.50 -7.64
CA PRO A 127 5.36 7.59 -8.68
C PRO A 127 5.01 6.79 -9.95
N ILE A 128 4.34 5.64 -9.80
CA ILE A 128 3.90 4.80 -10.92
C ILE A 128 2.82 5.53 -11.73
N PHE A 129 1.83 6.11 -11.06
CA PHE A 129 0.74 6.82 -11.71
C PHE A 129 1.21 8.06 -12.47
N ILE A 130 2.09 8.85 -11.85
CA ILE A 130 2.68 10.04 -12.49
C ILE A 130 3.49 9.62 -13.72
N ALA A 131 4.34 8.60 -13.62
CA ALA A 131 5.09 8.09 -14.77
C ALA A 131 4.17 7.57 -15.88
N ALA A 132 3.12 6.82 -15.53
CA ALA A 132 2.14 6.28 -16.47
C ALA A 132 1.38 7.38 -17.23
N SER A 133 1.12 8.52 -16.59
CA SER A 133 0.43 9.65 -17.23
C SER A 133 1.13 10.16 -18.50
N GLY A 134 2.44 9.93 -18.64
CA GLY A 134 3.23 10.23 -19.83
C GLY A 134 3.03 9.27 -21.01
N LEU A 135 2.48 8.06 -20.78
CA LEU A 135 2.18 7.07 -21.83
C LEU A 135 0.86 7.36 -22.57
N GLY A 136 -0.01 8.17 -21.96
CA GLY A 136 -1.34 8.45 -22.46
C GLY A 136 -2.44 7.84 -21.59
N ARG A 137 -3.68 8.24 -21.89
CA ARG A 137 -4.85 7.96 -21.04
C ARG A 137 -5.14 6.47 -20.89
N THR A 138 -5.19 5.74 -22.00
CA THR A 138 -5.55 4.32 -22.03
C THR A 138 -4.58 3.46 -21.21
N ASP A 139 -3.28 3.66 -21.37
CA ASP A 139 -2.25 2.92 -20.63
C ASP A 139 -2.30 3.23 -19.14
N THR A 140 -2.51 4.50 -18.77
CA THR A 140 -2.68 4.92 -17.38
C THR A 140 -3.90 4.28 -16.73
N GLU A 141 -5.03 4.22 -17.44
CA GLU A 141 -6.26 3.57 -16.98
C GLU A 141 -6.04 2.07 -16.77
N TYR A 142 -5.36 1.38 -17.70
CA TYR A 142 -5.03 -0.04 -17.54
C TYR A 142 -4.14 -0.31 -16.33
N ILE A 143 -3.06 0.45 -16.16
CA ILE A 143 -2.15 0.31 -15.01
C ILE A 143 -2.90 0.54 -13.70
N THR A 144 -3.78 1.54 -13.65
CA THR A 144 -4.58 1.86 -12.46
C THR A 144 -5.56 0.74 -12.11
N VAL A 145 -6.28 0.19 -13.10
CA VAL A 145 -7.21 -0.92 -12.88
C VAL A 145 -6.47 -2.17 -12.40
N ILE A 146 -5.31 -2.48 -13.00
CA ILE A 146 -4.47 -3.60 -12.57
C ILE A 146 -4.00 -3.40 -11.13
N PHE A 147 -3.49 -2.21 -10.78
CA PHE A 147 -3.04 -1.89 -9.43
C PHE A 147 -4.16 -2.09 -8.38
N ILE A 148 -5.35 -1.54 -8.62
CA ILE A 148 -6.51 -1.67 -7.72
C ILE A 148 -6.94 -3.14 -7.59
N ALA A 149 -7.01 -3.86 -8.72
CA ALA A 149 -7.41 -5.27 -8.74
C ALA A 149 -6.40 -6.14 -7.96
N VAL A 150 -5.10 -6.00 -8.24
CA VAL A 150 -4.04 -6.77 -7.58
C VAL A 150 -3.98 -6.44 -6.10
N THR A 151 -4.10 -5.17 -5.70
CA THR A 151 -4.16 -4.76 -4.28
C THR A 151 -5.31 -5.47 -3.57
N THR A 152 -6.52 -5.39 -4.14
CA THR A 152 -7.73 -5.96 -3.54
C THR A 152 -7.65 -7.49 -3.45
N LEU A 153 -7.16 -8.14 -4.52
CA LEU A 153 -6.96 -9.59 -4.56
C LEU A 153 -5.91 -10.04 -3.54
N THR A 154 -4.79 -9.32 -3.44
CA THR A 154 -3.71 -9.64 -2.50
C THR A 154 -4.19 -9.55 -1.07
N LEU A 155 -4.83 -8.45 -0.69
CA LEU A 155 -5.37 -8.27 0.66
C LEU A 155 -6.37 -9.38 1.00
N THR A 156 -7.29 -9.68 0.10
CA THR A 156 -8.29 -10.73 0.30
C THR A 156 -7.64 -12.11 0.42
N ALA A 157 -6.62 -12.39 -0.41
CA ALA A 157 -5.86 -13.64 -0.37
C ALA A 157 -5.06 -13.78 0.93
N VAL A 158 -4.42 -12.72 1.41
CA VAL A 158 -3.68 -12.73 2.68
C VAL A 158 -4.64 -12.94 3.86
N VAL A 159 -5.78 -12.26 3.89
CA VAL A 159 -6.84 -12.47 4.90
C VAL A 159 -7.36 -13.91 4.87
N TRP A 160 -7.56 -14.48 3.68
CA TRP A 160 -7.97 -15.88 3.53
C TRP A 160 -6.90 -16.85 4.04
N LEU A 161 -5.64 -16.66 3.64
CA LEU A 161 -4.51 -17.50 4.00
C LEU A 161 -4.29 -17.52 5.52
N THR A 162 -4.28 -16.34 6.13
CA THR A 162 -4.05 -16.13 7.57
C THR A 162 -5.25 -16.49 8.45
N SER A 163 -6.44 -16.66 7.87
CA SER A 163 -7.62 -17.13 8.60
C SER A 163 -7.90 -18.62 8.41
N SER A 164 -7.43 -19.22 7.31
CA SER A 164 -7.66 -20.64 6.98
C SER A 164 -6.52 -21.56 7.42
N LEU A 165 -5.27 -21.08 7.46
CA LEU A 165 -4.12 -21.92 7.80
C LEU A 165 -3.81 -21.95 9.31
N PRO A 166 -3.68 -23.16 9.91
CA PRO A 166 -3.17 -23.31 11.28
C PRO A 166 -1.75 -22.74 11.41
N GLY A 167 -1.44 -22.10 12.54
CA GLY A 167 -0.08 -21.60 12.84
C GLY A 167 0.23 -20.17 12.38
N THR A 168 -0.71 -19.50 11.71
CA THR A 168 -0.58 -18.09 11.29
C THR A 168 -0.80 -17.09 12.44
N ASP A 169 -1.17 -17.57 13.63
CA ASP A 169 -1.40 -16.73 14.81
C ASP A 169 -0.15 -15.96 15.27
N ARG A 170 1.04 -16.47 14.95
CA ARG A 170 2.29 -15.75 15.20
C ARG A 170 2.40 -14.46 14.40
N LEU A 171 1.87 -14.42 13.17
CA LEU A 171 1.89 -13.19 12.37
C LEU A 171 0.90 -12.15 12.91
N LYS A 172 -0.22 -12.58 13.51
CA LYS A 172 -1.23 -11.68 14.12
C LYS A 172 -0.71 -10.97 15.36
N ASN A 173 0.24 -11.60 16.06
CA ASN A 173 0.84 -11.09 17.29
C ASN A 173 2.25 -10.53 17.05
N MET A 174 2.60 -10.22 15.81
CA MET A 174 3.92 -9.69 15.50
C MET A 174 4.07 -8.29 16.14
N PRO A 175 5.17 -8.03 16.89
CA PRO A 175 5.39 -6.72 17.48
C PRO A 175 5.40 -5.60 16.42
N GLY A 176 4.81 -4.44 16.74
CA GLY A 176 4.69 -3.29 15.83
C GLY A 176 5.99 -2.92 15.14
N ARG A 177 7.12 -2.93 15.87
CA ARG A 177 8.45 -2.66 15.30
C ARG A 177 8.80 -3.47 14.06
N TYR A 178 8.41 -4.75 14.01
CA TYR A 178 8.72 -5.60 12.85
C TYR A 178 7.78 -5.31 11.69
N THR A 179 6.55 -4.89 11.97
CA THR A 179 5.60 -4.40 10.97
C THR A 179 6.17 -3.17 10.29
N ASP A 180 6.65 -2.22 11.09
CA ASP A 180 7.28 -0.99 10.61
C ASP A 180 8.54 -1.25 9.78
N TYR A 181 9.43 -2.14 10.22
CA TYR A 181 10.59 -2.52 9.41
C TYR A 181 10.22 -3.17 8.09
N LEU A 182 9.17 -4.01 8.09
CA LEU A 182 8.72 -4.71 6.89
C LEU A 182 8.10 -3.72 5.89
N ILE A 183 7.25 -2.80 6.35
CA ILE A 183 6.71 -1.71 5.53
C ILE A 183 7.84 -0.87 4.94
N GLY A 184 8.77 -0.41 5.78
CA GLY A 184 9.91 0.39 5.36
C GLY A 184 10.78 -0.32 4.32
N LEU A 185 11.10 -1.60 4.54
CA LEU A 185 11.86 -2.42 3.58
C LEU A 185 11.13 -2.55 2.24
N ILE A 186 9.83 -2.84 2.25
CA ILE A 186 9.03 -2.96 1.02
C ILE A 186 8.97 -1.62 0.27
N LEU A 187 8.84 -0.50 0.97
CA LEU A 187 8.86 0.83 0.35
C LEU A 187 10.23 1.18 -0.24
N VAL A 188 11.34 0.81 0.42
CA VAL A 188 12.68 0.95 -0.14
C VAL A 188 12.83 0.11 -1.41
N VAL A 189 12.47 -1.17 -1.34
CA VAL A 189 12.55 -2.08 -2.51
C VAL A 189 11.70 -1.53 -3.66
N THR A 190 10.49 -1.08 -3.38
CA THR A 190 9.60 -0.43 -4.35
C THR A 190 10.25 0.80 -4.97
N GLY A 191 10.82 1.70 -4.16
CA GLY A 191 11.53 2.88 -4.64
C GLY A 191 12.71 2.56 -5.53
N VAL A 192 13.47 1.53 -5.18
CA VAL A 192 14.58 1.06 -6.00
C VAL A 192 14.08 0.49 -7.32
N LEU A 193 13.04 -0.37 -7.31
CA LEU A 193 12.46 -0.93 -8.54
C LEU A 193 11.99 0.18 -9.49
N ILE A 194 11.24 1.16 -8.97
CA ILE A 194 10.74 2.29 -9.74
C ILE A 194 11.89 3.14 -10.29
N TYR A 195 12.87 3.48 -9.45
CA TYR A 195 14.02 4.29 -9.84
C TYR A 195 14.86 3.63 -10.93
N LEU A 196 15.00 2.30 -10.87
CA LEU A 196 15.71 1.51 -11.88
C LEU A 196 14.89 1.26 -13.15
N GLY A 197 13.61 1.65 -13.17
CA GLY A 197 12.70 1.38 -14.29
C GLY A 197 12.42 -0.11 -14.46
N LEU A 198 12.19 -0.82 -13.34
CA LEU A 198 11.88 -2.26 -13.27
C LEU A 198 10.46 -2.52 -12.78
#